data_AF-A0A7C4X6N2-F1
#
_entry.id   AF-A0A7C4X6N2-F1
#
_cell.length_a   1.000
_cell.length_b   1.000
_cell.length_c   1.000
_cell.angle_alpha   90.00
_cell.angle_beta   90.00
_cell.angle_gamma   90.00
#
_symmetry.space_group_name_H-M   'P 1'
#
loop_
_entity.id
_entity.type
_entity.pdbx_description
1 polymer ?
#
loop_
_entity_poly.entity_id
_entity_poly.type
_entity_poly.pdbx_seq_one_letter_code
_entity_poly.pdbx_strand_id
1 'polypeptide(L)'
;MPNYNRWRPQKSNTDKQNKGKDRSLDSIEAKTLFDVPSAICPYCNQPIYDMSAAIEHRETGEPAHFDCVIDRIYKAENLGPKEQLLYMGSGTFAIVEFNEQKRNRFTIKRRIEWETSDERKEWRQKLQKHIN
;
A
#
# COMPACT_ATOMS: atom_id res chain seq x y z
N MET A 1 22.03 2.82 3.05
CA MET A 1 20.66 2.36 2.71
C MET A 1 19.90 3.55 2.13
N PRO A 2 19.38 3.51 0.90
CA PRO A 2 18.69 4.66 0.31
C PRO A 2 17.33 4.88 0.99
N ASN A 3 17.11 6.10 1.47
CA ASN A 3 15.92 6.57 2.16
C ASN A 3 14.82 6.93 1.13
N TYR A 4 13.72 6.18 1.12
CA TYR A 4 12.63 6.33 0.15
C TYR A 4 11.68 7.53 0.43
N ASN A 5 11.92 8.35 1.45
CA ASN A 5 11.04 9.47 1.85
C ASN A 5 11.19 10.77 1.04
N ARG A 6 11.77 10.74 -0.18
CA ARG A 6 12.12 11.97 -0.93
C ARG A 6 10.97 12.64 -1.70
N TRP A 7 9.75 12.09 -1.65
CA TRP A 7 8.57 12.64 -2.35
C TRP A 7 7.47 13.18 -1.41
N ARG A 8 7.84 13.65 -0.21
CA ARG A 8 6.94 14.46 0.63
C ARG A 8 7.27 15.94 0.44
N PRO A 9 6.41 16.76 -0.21
CA PRO A 9 6.62 18.21 -0.27
C PRO A 9 6.66 18.77 1.15
N GLN A 10 7.80 19.34 1.55
CA GLN A 10 7.89 20.08 2.80
C GLN A 10 7.13 21.40 2.63
N LYS A 11 5.98 21.55 3.29
CA LYS A 11 5.29 22.83 3.40
C LYS A 11 6.20 23.80 4.13
N SER A 12 6.70 24.81 3.43
CA SER A 12 7.42 25.94 3.99
C SER A 12 6.46 26.79 4.82
N ASN A 13 6.86 27.04 6.07
CA ASN A 13 6.13 27.83 7.05
C ASN A 13 6.33 29.32 6.71
N THR A 14 5.31 29.99 6.19
CA THR A 14 5.30 31.45 6.06
C THR A 14 4.07 32.00 6.77
N ASP A 15 4.37 32.73 7.84
CA ASP A 15 3.52 33.53 8.70
C ASP A 15 2.29 34.15 8.01
N LYS A 16 1.11 33.90 8.59
CA LYS A 16 0.07 34.94 8.72
C LYS A 16 -0.65 34.81 10.06
N GLN A 17 -0.47 35.84 10.86
CA GLN A 17 -1.09 36.06 12.16
C GLN A 17 -2.61 36.26 12.05
N ASN A 18 -3.33 35.47 12.85
CA ASN A 18 -4.35 35.84 13.83
C ASN A 18 -5.46 36.85 13.47
N LYS A 19 -6.72 36.39 13.53
CA LYS A 19 -7.85 37.17 14.09
C LYS A 19 -8.99 36.23 14.46
N GLY A 20 -9.31 36.20 15.76
CA GLY A 20 -10.19 35.22 16.37
C GLY A 20 -11.66 35.32 15.95
N LYS A 21 -12.37 34.22 16.15
CA LYS A 21 -13.79 34.24 16.44
C LYS A 21 -14.17 33.00 17.25
N ASP A 22 -14.55 33.26 18.48
CA ASP A 22 -15.24 32.36 19.40
C ASP A 22 -16.28 31.51 18.66
N ARG A 23 -16.09 30.20 18.66
CA ARG A 23 -17.12 29.21 18.36
C ARG A 23 -16.85 27.98 19.22
N SER A 24 -17.59 27.91 20.32
CA SER A 24 -18.13 26.70 20.94
C SER A 24 -17.27 25.44 20.83
N LEU A 25 -16.78 24.97 21.98
CA LEU A 25 -16.49 23.55 22.23
C LEU A 25 -17.79 22.74 22.10
N ASP A 26 -18.30 22.59 20.89
CA ASP A 26 -19.41 21.72 20.58
C ASP A 26 -18.92 20.67 19.59
N SER A 27 -18.83 19.45 20.11
CA SER A 27 -18.96 18.21 19.35
C SER A 27 -17.90 18.01 18.27
N ILE A 28 -16.71 17.55 18.67
CA ILE A 28 -16.00 16.58 17.83
C ILE A 28 -16.91 15.35 17.84
N GLU A 29 -17.88 15.33 16.92
CA GLU A 29 -18.66 14.14 16.60
C GLU A 29 -17.66 13.00 16.47
N ALA A 30 -17.79 12.03 17.37
CA ALA A 30 -17.03 10.81 17.35
C ALA A 30 -17.33 10.15 16.00
N LYS A 31 -16.46 10.43 15.03
CA LYS A 31 -16.51 9.86 13.69
C LYS A 31 -16.55 8.36 13.92
N THR A 32 -17.72 7.78 13.68
CA THR A 32 -18.02 6.39 14.00
C THR A 32 -16.84 5.56 13.55
N LEU A 33 -16.16 4.94 14.52
CA LEU A 33 -15.11 3.98 14.25
C LEU A 33 -15.77 2.93 13.38
N PHE A 34 -15.54 3.03 12.07
CA PHE A 34 -16.03 2.04 11.13
C PHE A 34 -15.44 0.72 11.64
N ASP A 35 -16.31 -0.20 12.00
CA ASP A 35 -15.96 -1.57 12.38
C ASP A 35 -15.54 -2.31 11.11
N VAL A 36 -14.46 -1.81 10.49
CA VAL A 36 -13.78 -2.49 9.41
C VAL A 36 -13.15 -3.69 10.09
N PRO A 37 -13.53 -4.93 9.72
CA PRO A 37 -12.96 -6.10 10.35
C PRO A 37 -11.45 -6.03 10.23
N SER A 38 -10.77 -5.80 11.36
CA SER A 38 -9.32 -5.68 11.41
C SER A 38 -8.77 -7.08 11.24
N ALA A 39 -8.55 -7.48 10.00
CA ALA A 39 -7.89 -8.74 9.72
C ALA A 39 -6.45 -8.66 10.22
N ILE A 40 -5.93 -9.77 10.75
CA ILE A 40 -4.55 -9.87 11.20
C ILE A 40 -3.72 -10.33 10.01
N CYS A 41 -2.65 -9.59 9.67
CA CYS A 41 -1.78 -10.01 8.58
C CYS A 41 -1.01 -11.28 8.96
N PRO A 42 -1.02 -12.34 8.12
CA PRO A 42 -0.35 -13.61 8.41
C PRO A 42 1.19 -13.54 8.36
N TYR A 43 1.77 -12.45 7.82
CA TYR A 43 3.23 -12.30 7.74
C TYR A 43 3.84 -11.63 8.97
N CYS A 44 3.19 -10.60 9.50
CA CYS A 44 3.72 -9.79 10.60
C CYS A 44 2.89 -9.90 11.88
N ASN A 45 1.76 -10.60 11.83
CA ASN A 45 0.79 -10.77 12.91
C ASN A 45 0.27 -9.44 13.49
N GLN A 46 0.31 -8.38 12.69
CA GLN A 46 -0.23 -7.07 13.05
C GLN A 46 -1.59 -6.84 12.39
N PRO A 47 -2.48 -6.04 13.01
CA PRO A 47 -3.75 -5.69 12.41
C PRO A 47 -3.56 -4.91 11.10
N ILE A 48 -4.42 -5.19 10.12
CA ILE A 48 -4.52 -4.45 8.86
C ILE A 48 -5.55 -3.34 9.06
N TYR A 49 -5.05 -2.12 9.23
CA TYR A 49 -5.90 -0.93 9.39
C TYR A 49 -6.53 -0.50 8.06
N ASP A 50 -5.78 -0.61 6.96
CA ASP A 50 -6.26 -0.30 5.62
C ASP A 50 -6.49 -1.58 4.82
N MET A 51 -7.69 -2.13 5.00
CA MET A 51 -8.14 -3.31 4.27
C MET A 51 -8.28 -3.06 2.75
N SER A 52 -8.41 -1.80 2.30
CA SER A 52 -8.51 -1.47 0.88
C SER A 52 -7.18 -1.63 0.14
N ALA A 53 -6.07 -1.39 0.86
CA ALA A 53 -4.70 -1.60 0.38
C ALA A 53 -4.20 -3.04 0.61
N ALA A 54 -4.98 -3.90 1.26
CA ALA A 54 -4.59 -5.27 1.53
C ALA A 54 -4.48 -6.10 0.24
N ILE A 55 -3.55 -7.06 0.27
CA ILE A 55 -3.28 -8.01 -0.81
C ILE A 55 -3.42 -9.43 -0.28
N GLU A 56 -3.79 -10.39 -1.13
CA GLU A 56 -3.97 -11.77 -0.74
C GLU A 56 -2.64 -12.44 -0.31
N HIS A 57 -2.72 -13.23 0.75
CA HIS A 57 -1.70 -14.16 1.17
C HIS A 57 -1.70 -15.39 0.25
N ARG A 58 -0.55 -15.71 -0.37
CA ARG A 58 -0.42 -16.78 -1.38
C ARG A 58 -0.90 -18.16 -0.91
N GLU A 59 -0.71 -18.49 0.36
CA GLU A 59 -0.99 -19.85 0.86
C GLU A 59 -2.39 -19.96 1.48
N THR A 60 -2.89 -18.90 2.11
CA THR A 60 -4.13 -18.96 2.92
C THR A 60 -5.29 -18.21 2.26
N GLY A 61 -5.03 -17.32 1.30
CA GLY A 61 -6.06 -16.48 0.69
C GLY A 61 -6.55 -15.34 1.59
N GLU A 62 -5.97 -15.19 2.78
CA GLU A 62 -6.30 -14.16 3.75
C GLU A 62 -5.68 -12.80 3.38
N PRO A 63 -6.24 -11.69 3.84
CA PRO A 63 -5.65 -10.37 3.62
C PRO A 63 -4.29 -10.26 4.34
N ALA A 64 -3.31 -9.70 3.64
CA ALA A 64 -1.99 -9.37 4.14
C ALA A 64 -1.64 -7.91 3.81
N HIS A 65 -0.71 -7.33 4.58
CA HIS A 65 -0.18 -6.01 4.23
C HIS A 65 0.56 -6.07 2.89
N PHE A 66 0.33 -5.05 2.07
CA PHE A 66 1.03 -4.87 0.81
C PHE A 66 2.56 -4.83 0.98
N ASP A 67 3.03 -4.11 1.99
CA ASP A 67 4.46 -4.00 2.30
C ASP A 67 5.07 -5.35 2.73
N CYS A 68 4.33 -6.17 3.48
CA CYS A 68 4.79 -7.50 3.86
C CYS A 68 4.96 -8.43 2.65
N VAL A 69 4.08 -8.32 1.65
CA VAL A 69 4.21 -9.04 0.39
C VAL A 69 5.42 -8.55 -0.39
N ILE A 70 5.63 -7.24 -0.47
CA ILE A 70 6.81 -6.66 -1.11
C ILE A 70 8.08 -7.24 -0.48
N ASP A 71 8.22 -7.19 0.83
CA ASP A 71 9.37 -7.74 1.55
C ASP A 71 9.58 -9.22 1.28
N ARG A 72 8.50 -9.98 1.15
CA ARG A 72 8.56 -11.41 0.81
C ARG A 72 9.09 -11.63 -0.60
N ILE A 73 8.65 -10.82 -1.56
CA ILE A 73 9.17 -10.85 -2.93
C ILE A 73 10.65 -10.48 -2.94
N TYR A 74 11.07 -9.44 -2.23
CA TYR A 74 12.49 -9.07 -2.11
C TYR A 74 13.36 -10.16 -1.47
N LYS A 75 12.80 -10.94 -0.53
CA LYS A 75 13.51 -12.06 0.09
C LYS A 75 13.58 -13.30 -0.80
N ALA A 76 12.53 -13.55 -1.59
CA ALA A 76 12.48 -14.67 -2.52
C ALA A 76 13.30 -14.41 -3.79
N GLU A 77 13.24 -13.18 -4.29
CA GLU A 77 13.90 -12.73 -5.51
C GLU A 77 15.12 -11.88 -5.14
N ASN A 78 16.31 -12.41 -5.37
CA ASN A 78 17.53 -11.60 -5.22
C ASN A 78 17.61 -10.59 -6.38
N LEU A 79 17.24 -9.34 -6.12
CA LEU A 79 17.28 -8.28 -7.11
C LEU A 79 18.72 -7.81 -7.34
N GLY A 80 19.09 -7.70 -8.61
CA GLY A 80 20.34 -7.07 -9.03
C GLY A 80 20.37 -5.57 -8.72
N PRO A 81 21.55 -4.93 -8.76
CA PRO A 81 21.72 -3.52 -8.40
C PRO A 81 20.97 -2.54 -9.30
N LYS A 82 20.56 -2.96 -10.50
CA LYS A 82 19.80 -2.16 -11.47
C LYS A 82 18.35 -2.61 -11.61
N GLU A 83 17.95 -3.61 -10.83
CA GLU A 83 16.58 -4.14 -10.83
C GLU A 83 15.73 -3.46 -9.77
N GLN A 84 14.46 -3.19 -10.10
CA GLN A 84 13.47 -2.64 -9.17
C GLN A 84 12.18 -3.45 -9.26
N LEU A 85 11.51 -3.62 -8.12
CA LEU A 85 10.18 -4.21 -8.05
C LEU A 85 9.13 -3.11 -8.27
N LEU A 86 8.21 -3.32 -9.21
CA LEU A 86 7.07 -2.46 -9.48
C LEU A 86 5.77 -3.26 -9.36
N TYR A 87 4.74 -2.62 -8.82
CA TYR A 87 3.40 -3.17 -8.81
C TYR A 87 2.67 -2.79 -10.11
N MET A 88 2.20 -3.78 -10.85
CA MET A 88 1.47 -3.56 -12.12
C MET A 88 -0.05 -3.45 -11.91
N GLY A 89 -0.54 -3.73 -10.71
CA GLY A 89 -1.98 -3.83 -10.43
C GLY A 89 -2.46 -5.28 -10.40
N SER A 90 -3.70 -5.47 -9.94
CA SER A 90 -4.39 -6.77 -9.88
C SER A 90 -3.55 -7.89 -9.27
N GLY A 91 -2.83 -7.59 -8.18
CA GLY A 91 -2.00 -8.60 -7.51
C GLY A 91 -0.80 -9.07 -8.33
N THR A 92 -0.37 -8.31 -9.34
CA THR A 92 0.80 -8.67 -10.16
C THR A 92 1.93 -7.68 -9.94
N PHE A 93 3.13 -8.22 -9.73
CA PHE A 93 4.37 -7.46 -9.60
C PHE A 93 5.27 -7.71 -10.81
N ALA A 94 6.17 -6.77 -11.10
CA ALA A 94 7.16 -6.89 -12.15
C ALA A 94 8.53 -6.47 -11.62
N ILE A 95 9.54 -7.24 -11.99
CA ILE A 95 10.93 -6.84 -11.82
C ILE A 95 11.35 -6.17 -13.12
N VAL A 96 11.75 -4.91 -13.01
CA VAL A 96 12.16 -4.09 -14.13
C VAL A 96 13.63 -3.70 -13.99
N GLU A 97 14.31 -3.57 -15.12
CA GLU A 97 15.65 -3.00 -15.19
C GLU A 97 15.58 -1.65 -15.88
N PHE A 98 16.04 -0.59 -15.20
CA PHE A 98 16.07 0.75 -15.77
C PHE A 98 17.33 0.96 -16.60
N ASN A 99 17.18 1.59 -17.77
CA ASN A 99 18.31 1.97 -18.58
C ASN A 99 18.99 3.24 -17.99
N GLU A 100 20.28 3.15 -17.68
CA GLU A 100 21.07 4.24 -17.09
C GLU A 100 21.10 5.50 -17.97
N GLN A 101 21.03 5.36 -19.28
CA GLN A 101 21.06 6.48 -20.23
C GLN A 101 19.69 7.17 -20.39
N LYS A 102 18.59 6.44 -20.15
CA LYS A 102 17.22 6.94 -20.33
C LYS A 102 16.35 6.48 -19.18
N ARG A 103 16.26 7.29 -18.13
CA ARG A 103 15.45 7.02 -16.92
C ARG A 103 13.97 6.70 -17.19
N ASN A 104 13.43 7.11 -18.34
CA ASN A 104 12.03 6.84 -18.71
C ASN A 104 11.83 5.52 -19.47
N ARG A 105 12.90 4.74 -19.70
CA ARG A 105 12.81 3.42 -20.33
C ARG A 105 13.28 2.36 -19.37
N PHE A 106 12.42 1.38 -19.15
CA PHE A 106 12.72 0.18 -18.41
C PHE A 106 12.30 -1.04 -19.22
N THR A 107 12.95 -2.16 -18.94
CA THR A 107 12.59 -3.45 -19.51
C THR A 107 12.06 -4.34 -18.39
N ILE A 108 10.89 -4.95 -18.60
CA ILE A 108 10.35 -5.95 -17.67
C ILE A 108 11.17 -7.23 -17.84
N LYS A 109 11.92 -7.61 -16.81
CA LYS A 109 12.72 -8.84 -16.79
C LYS A 109 11.86 -10.04 -16.40
N ARG A 110 11.03 -9.86 -15.38
CA ARG A 110 10.19 -10.91 -14.78
C ARG A 110 8.84 -10.34 -14.38
N ARG A 111 7.80 -11.17 -14.49
CA ARG A 111 6.47 -10.91 -13.94
C ARG A 111 6.20 -11.93 -12.84
N ILE A 112 5.64 -11.46 -11.74
CA ILE A 112 5.34 -12.23 -10.54
C ILE A 112 3.86 -12.04 -10.29
N GLU A 113 3.07 -13.02 -10.73
CA GLU A 113 1.65 -13.10 -10.40
C GLU A 113 1.55 -13.55 -8.95
N TRP A 114 1.08 -12.64 -8.09
CA TRP A 114 0.95 -12.86 -6.65
C TRP A 114 -0.47 -13.30 -6.29
N GLU A 115 -1.46 -12.63 -6.86
CA GLU A 115 -2.86 -13.05 -6.83
C GLU A 115 -3.20 -13.66 -8.20
N THR A 116 -3.48 -14.96 -8.26
CA THR A 116 -3.88 -15.65 -9.51
C THR A 116 -5.38 -15.93 -9.57
N SER A 117 -6.12 -15.59 -8.51
CA SER A 117 -7.53 -15.94 -8.37
C SER A 117 -8.41 -14.96 -9.12
N ASP A 118 -9.00 -15.41 -10.23
CA ASP A 118 -10.09 -14.70 -10.94
C ASP A 118 -11.33 -14.55 -10.02
N GLU A 119 -11.46 -15.44 -9.04
CA GLU A 119 -12.48 -15.37 -8.00
C GLU A 119 -12.11 -14.36 -6.93
N ARG A 120 -12.89 -13.27 -6.85
CA ARG A 120 -12.79 -12.27 -5.79
C ARG A 120 -13.14 -12.91 -4.44
N LYS A 121 -12.19 -12.93 -3.51
CA LYS A 121 -12.40 -13.44 -2.14
C LYS A 121 -13.49 -12.67 -1.40
N GLU A 122 -14.19 -13.37 -0.49
CA GLU A 122 -15.32 -12.80 0.27
C GLU A 122 -14.93 -11.53 1.06
N TRP A 123 -13.74 -11.50 1.64
CA TRP A 123 -13.26 -10.34 2.40
C TRP A 123 -13.13 -9.10 1.53
N ARG A 124 -12.74 -9.26 0.26
CA ARG A 124 -12.61 -8.15 -0.70
C ARG A 124 -13.97 -7.65 -1.18
N GLN A 125 -14.95 -8.55 -1.30
CA GLN A 125 -16.34 -8.20 -1.65
C GLN A 125 -17.02 -7.41 -0.53
N LYS A 126 -16.77 -7.77 0.74
CA LYS A 126 -17.33 -7.07 1.92
C LYS A 126 -16.91 -5.60 1.97
N LEU A 127 -15.68 -5.27 1.57
CA LEU A 127 -15.18 -3.89 1.52
C LEU A 127 -15.94 -3.00 0.52
N GLN A 128 -16.34 -3.55 -0.62
CA GLN A 128 -17.02 -2.79 -1.66
C GLN A 128 -18.42 -2.31 -1.23
N LYS A 129 -19.10 -3.07 -0.36
CA LYS A 129 -20.45 -2.75 0.12
C LYS A 129 -20.52 -1.47 0.97
N HIS A 130 -19.39 -0.98 1.46
CA HIS A 130 -19.32 0.20 2.33
C HIS A 130 -18.76 1.46 1.64
N ILE A 131 -18.44 1.39 0.35
CA ILE A 131 -17.88 2.52 -0.43
C ILE A 131 -18.95 3.23 -1.29
N ASN A 132 -20.19 2.71 -1.34
CA ASN A 132 -21.32 3.32 -2.06
C ASN A 132 -22.25 4.11 -1.15
#